data_AF-A0A8E6ZCN6-F1
#
_entry.id   AF-A0A8E6ZCN6-F1
#
_cell.length_a   1.000
_cell.length_b   1.000
_cell.length_c   1.000
_cell.angle_alpha   90.00
_cell.angle_beta   90.00
_cell.angle_gamma   90.00
#
_symmetry.space_group_name_H-M   'P 1'
#
loop_
_entity.id
_entity.type
_entity.pdbx_description
1 polymer ?
#
loop_
_entity_poly.entity_id
_entity_poly.type
_entity_poly.pdbx_seq_one_letter_code
_entity_poly.pdbx_strand_id
1 'polypeptide(L)'
;MRRRRVAGALALALGSAACGGGQTRGTAFDEAWNDEDGTVLSGFQKTNGPLTVPEGVDVAVGIVAGRTILGAPLDGSPRWRFVHALDGRPAVAGTVVVGKGAGELFALDARTGRPLWRRAAGGLLRGAGDDGKTTVVSLMSTTGTGSVVLAVARDGHVIRQIEDDAAIGVPAVSDGFAFLPWHERFVTVYDLGSGEETARITLAHPTSRAFALGGAFFFGEEAVTRFDERIGFAPRGSASTVTVNGARLPLAPRWLGSGNEALPTRATSADEVRLYARPNVRGAMGLDGGRVALAFHRLVAGLAAESGRVAWVHVSEEEILGGAAYEGGFALCGAKGTVTFLDGATGAPAGEVSLGKPVDACLVQADRLRKKAIGSPPALPDSLTRALALPSPELAPMQAYLLGTAGELADDAMTDLLIEIAGGQRGSSLLVEEARRVLAARRTGAARMIAALNQPYDFLQGVLKSPPVGPLADALLAMNERQVAPVLARYLDDPACSADDVERAAAAVAELAGPAEVPALLSFFARYRGYDEEGEHLSRAVVHVARALVRLGQGAVVERAASDPFTRPALKDALAALARPAPDAR
;
A
#
# COMPACT_ATOMS: atom_id res chain seq x y z
N MET A 1 -61.06 -46.39 51.75
CA MET A 1 -59.97 -46.81 52.67
C MET A 1 -59.13 -47.90 52.02
N ARG A 2 -57.85 -47.64 51.70
CA ARG A 2 -56.68 -48.54 51.76
C ARG A 2 -55.61 -48.14 50.74
N ARG A 3 -54.39 -47.95 51.25
CA ARG A 3 -53.14 -47.82 50.50
C ARG A 3 -52.89 -49.06 49.65
N ARG A 4 -52.33 -48.88 48.45
CA ARG A 4 -51.47 -49.87 47.79
C ARG A 4 -50.26 -49.17 47.17
N ARG A 5 -49.07 -49.62 47.60
CA ARG A 5 -47.79 -49.46 46.90
C ARG A 5 -47.83 -50.33 45.65
N VAL A 6 -47.29 -49.84 44.53
CA VAL A 6 -46.70 -50.68 43.49
C VAL A 6 -45.34 -50.09 43.14
N ALA A 7 -44.36 -50.97 43.12
CA ALA A 7 -42.95 -50.71 42.86
C ALA A 7 -42.64 -50.83 41.36
N GLY A 8 -41.59 -50.11 40.94
CA GLY A 8 -40.58 -50.60 40.02
C GLY A 8 -40.90 -50.65 38.52
N ALA A 9 -40.25 -49.77 37.76
CA ALA A 9 -39.59 -50.14 36.51
C ALA A 9 -38.39 -49.21 36.29
N LEU A 10 -37.19 -49.74 36.59
CA LEU A 10 -35.92 -49.23 36.13
C LEU A 10 -35.82 -49.57 34.63
N ALA A 11 -35.67 -48.58 33.76
CA ALA A 11 -35.27 -48.78 32.38
C ALA A 11 -34.03 -47.94 32.09
N LEU A 12 -32.96 -48.63 31.71
CA LEU A 12 -31.65 -48.09 31.38
C LEU A 12 -31.75 -47.03 30.28
N ALA A 13 -31.24 -45.83 30.56
CA ALA A 13 -30.83 -44.87 29.54
C ALA A 13 -29.31 -45.03 29.34
N LEU A 14 -28.93 -45.83 28.35
CA LEU A 14 -27.57 -45.90 27.81
C LEU A 14 -27.59 -45.30 26.41
N GLY A 15 -26.74 -44.29 26.19
CA GLY A 15 -26.30 -43.93 24.83
C GLY A 15 -26.47 -42.48 24.38
N SER A 16 -26.16 -41.47 25.21
CA SER A 16 -25.68 -40.19 24.68
C SER A 16 -24.15 -40.24 24.63
N ALA A 17 -23.59 -40.43 23.44
CA ALA A 17 -22.18 -40.21 23.20
C ALA A 17 -21.85 -38.76 23.57
N ALA A 18 -20.93 -38.61 24.51
CA ALA A 18 -20.51 -37.33 25.07
C ALA A 18 -19.85 -36.44 24.00
N CYS A 19 -20.54 -35.38 23.58
CA CYS A 19 -19.91 -34.19 23.01
C CYS A 19 -19.39 -33.34 24.17
N GLY A 20 -18.28 -33.75 24.78
CA GLY A 20 -17.76 -33.19 26.04
C GLY A 20 -16.93 -31.90 25.89
N GLY A 21 -17.38 -30.93 25.10
CA GLY A 21 -16.78 -29.59 25.03
C GLY A 21 -17.71 -28.55 25.67
N GLY A 22 -17.15 -27.52 26.32
CA GLY A 22 -17.98 -26.43 26.86
C GLY A 22 -18.70 -25.68 25.73
N GLN A 23 -19.99 -25.38 25.90
CA GLN A 23 -20.77 -24.59 24.95
C GLN A 23 -21.23 -23.28 25.58
N THR A 24 -20.97 -22.17 24.90
CA THR A 24 -21.48 -20.84 25.25
C THR A 24 -22.36 -20.36 24.09
N ARG A 25 -23.65 -20.13 24.35
CA ARG A 25 -24.63 -19.62 23.37
C ARG A 25 -25.28 -18.35 23.90
N GLY A 26 -25.39 -17.32 23.07
CA GLY A 26 -25.95 -16.01 23.43
C GLY A 26 -24.88 -14.93 23.46
N THR A 27 -25.02 -13.91 24.32
CA THR A 27 -23.99 -12.89 24.53
C THR A 27 -22.81 -13.51 25.27
N ALA A 28 -21.77 -13.90 24.53
CA ALA A 28 -20.51 -14.41 25.07
C ALA A 28 -19.70 -13.31 25.77
N PHE A 29 -20.04 -12.06 25.51
CA PHE A 29 -19.39 -10.87 26.04
C PHE A 29 -20.38 -10.06 26.86
N ASP A 30 -19.95 -9.61 28.04
CA ASP A 30 -20.79 -8.78 28.90
C ASP A 30 -20.82 -7.35 28.35
N GLU A 31 -21.96 -6.90 27.82
CA GLU A 31 -22.13 -5.53 27.32
C GLU A 31 -22.03 -4.48 28.43
N ALA A 32 -22.30 -4.86 29.68
CA ALA A 32 -22.18 -3.98 30.85
C ALA A 32 -20.75 -3.91 31.42
N TRP A 33 -19.79 -4.64 30.82
CA TRP A 33 -18.41 -4.65 31.27
C TRP A 33 -17.78 -3.25 31.21
N ASN A 34 -17.22 -2.80 32.33
CA ASN A 34 -16.51 -1.53 32.44
C ASN A 34 -15.11 -1.74 33.06
N ASP A 35 -14.07 -1.43 32.28
CA ASP A 35 -12.66 -1.39 32.72
C ASP A 35 -11.97 -0.14 32.13
N GLU A 36 -12.64 1.02 32.20
CA GLU A 36 -12.13 2.28 31.65
C GLU A 36 -10.79 2.74 32.26
N ASP A 37 -10.49 2.31 33.49
CA ASP A 37 -9.24 2.62 34.18
C ASP A 37 -8.13 1.60 33.93
N GLY A 38 -8.44 0.47 33.28
CA GLY A 38 -7.53 -0.63 32.95
C GLY A 38 -7.10 -1.49 34.15
N THR A 39 -7.81 -1.39 35.27
CA THR A 39 -7.48 -2.09 36.52
C THR A 39 -7.66 -3.60 36.36
N VAL A 40 -8.74 -4.07 35.72
CA VAL A 40 -8.99 -5.50 35.52
C VAL A 40 -7.97 -6.11 34.59
N LEU A 41 -7.71 -5.45 33.45
CA LEU A 41 -6.68 -5.87 32.49
C LEU A 41 -5.28 -5.92 33.12
N SER A 42 -4.91 -4.92 33.92
CA SER A 42 -3.65 -4.90 34.65
C SER A 42 -3.56 -6.03 35.69
N GLY A 43 -4.67 -6.33 36.37
CA GLY A 43 -4.79 -7.44 37.31
C GLY A 43 -4.63 -8.80 36.62
N PHE A 44 -5.25 -8.97 35.46
CA PHE A 44 -5.09 -10.15 34.61
C PHE A 44 -3.62 -10.35 34.22
N GLN A 45 -2.93 -9.31 33.74
CA GLN A 45 -1.52 -9.41 33.37
C GLN A 45 -0.62 -9.74 34.55
N LYS A 46 -0.88 -9.19 35.74
CA LYS A 46 -0.12 -9.52 36.95
C LYS A 46 -0.31 -10.97 37.40
N THR A 47 -1.50 -11.51 37.20
CA THR A 47 -1.86 -12.86 37.66
C THR A 47 -1.43 -13.94 36.68
N ASN A 48 -1.54 -13.67 35.38
CA ASN A 48 -1.35 -14.66 34.31
C ASN A 48 -0.11 -14.39 33.44
N GLY A 49 0.59 -13.27 33.63
CA GLY A 49 1.72 -12.86 32.81
C GLY A 49 3.11 -13.23 33.37
N PRO A 50 4.15 -13.25 32.51
CA PRO A 50 4.06 -13.08 31.06
C PRO A 50 3.51 -14.34 30.37
N LEU A 51 2.59 -14.14 29.41
CA LEU A 51 2.07 -15.23 28.58
C LEU A 51 3.15 -15.77 27.66
N THR A 52 3.13 -17.08 27.41
CA THR A 52 4.07 -17.77 26.52
C THR A 52 3.54 -17.74 25.10
N VAL A 53 3.81 -16.66 24.37
CA VAL A 53 3.43 -16.56 22.95
C VAL A 53 4.38 -17.40 22.10
N PRO A 54 3.92 -18.50 21.47
CA PRO A 54 4.79 -19.33 20.65
C PRO A 54 5.05 -18.64 19.31
N GLU A 55 6.27 -18.79 18.81
CA GLU A 55 6.61 -18.32 17.48
C GLU A 55 6.12 -19.33 16.42
N GLY A 56 5.58 -18.79 15.34
CA GLY A 56 5.04 -19.56 14.22
C GLY A 56 6.11 -20.20 13.33
N VAL A 57 5.65 -21.05 12.41
CA VAL A 57 6.49 -21.64 11.35
C VAL A 57 6.65 -20.64 10.20
N ASP A 58 7.86 -20.50 9.67
CA ASP A 58 8.11 -19.73 8.46
C ASP A 58 7.67 -20.54 7.22
N VAL A 59 6.54 -20.17 6.61
CA VAL A 59 5.93 -20.92 5.50
C VAL A 59 5.22 -19.99 4.51
N ALA A 60 5.29 -20.33 3.23
CA ALA A 60 4.37 -19.84 2.21
C ALA A 60 3.32 -20.90 1.88
N VAL A 61 2.08 -20.48 1.71
CA VAL A 61 0.94 -21.34 1.38
C VAL A 61 0.21 -20.76 0.16
N GLY A 62 0.15 -21.56 -0.91
CA GLY A 62 -0.54 -21.21 -2.15
C GLY A 62 -1.82 -21.99 -2.36
N ILE A 63 -2.81 -21.35 -3.00
CA ILE A 63 -4.06 -22.01 -3.41
C ILE A 63 -4.04 -22.22 -4.92
N VAL A 64 -4.50 -23.40 -5.37
CA VAL A 64 -4.68 -23.70 -6.79
C VAL A 64 -6.08 -24.25 -7.05
N ALA A 65 -6.78 -23.62 -7.98
CA ALA A 65 -8.11 -23.94 -8.46
C ALA A 65 -9.17 -24.12 -7.35
N GLY A 66 -9.01 -23.40 -6.23
CA GLY A 66 -9.89 -23.49 -5.06
C GLY A 66 -9.99 -24.89 -4.42
N ARG A 67 -9.03 -25.79 -4.68
CA ARG A 67 -9.09 -27.18 -4.20
C ARG A 67 -7.76 -27.82 -3.84
N THR A 68 -6.65 -27.12 -4.06
CA THR A 68 -5.31 -27.60 -3.71
C THR A 68 -4.62 -26.54 -2.88
N ILE A 69 -4.06 -26.96 -1.75
CA ILE A 69 -3.16 -26.19 -0.93
C ILE A 69 -1.74 -26.69 -1.20
N LEU A 70 -0.86 -25.77 -1.57
CA LEU A 70 0.58 -25.99 -1.66
C LEU A 70 1.22 -25.29 -0.49
N GLY A 71 2.21 -25.91 0.15
CA GLY A 71 3.00 -25.24 1.17
C GLY A 71 4.49 -25.44 0.96
N ALA A 72 5.27 -24.41 1.24
CA ALA A 72 6.72 -24.41 1.15
C ALA A 72 7.30 -23.73 2.40
N PRO A 73 8.00 -24.48 3.26
CA PRO A 73 8.81 -23.89 4.33
C PRO A 73 9.85 -22.91 3.77
N LEU A 74 10.01 -21.74 4.39
CA LEU A 74 10.87 -20.66 3.88
C LEU A 74 12.38 -20.89 4.14
N ASP A 75 12.70 -21.95 4.89
CA ASP A 75 14.06 -22.47 5.09
C ASP A 75 14.54 -23.37 3.94
N GLY A 76 13.68 -23.66 2.96
CA GLY A 76 13.99 -24.54 1.83
C GLY A 76 13.72 -26.02 2.09
N SER A 77 13.11 -26.37 3.23
CA SER A 77 12.64 -27.74 3.50
C SER A 77 11.61 -28.20 2.46
N PRO A 78 11.36 -29.52 2.33
CA PRO A 78 10.50 -30.05 1.28
C PRO A 78 9.10 -29.43 1.27
N ARG A 79 8.65 -29.00 0.08
CA ARG A 79 7.28 -28.57 -0.16
C ARG A 79 6.28 -29.71 0.01
N TRP A 80 5.06 -29.36 0.36
CA TRP A 80 3.95 -30.29 0.55
C TRP A 80 2.71 -29.88 -0.24
N ARG A 81 1.80 -30.83 -0.41
CA ARG A 81 0.53 -30.65 -1.14
C ARG A 81 -0.60 -31.35 -0.41
N PHE A 82 -1.71 -30.64 -0.28
CA PHE A 82 -2.96 -31.17 0.26
C PHE A 82 -4.12 -30.83 -0.68
N VAL A 83 -4.98 -31.82 -0.99
CA VAL A 83 -6.13 -31.64 -1.89
C VAL A 83 -7.40 -31.75 -1.11
N HIS A 84 -8.17 -30.67 -1.13
CA HIS A 84 -9.46 -30.56 -0.48
C HIS A 84 -10.20 -29.36 -1.06
N ALA A 85 -11.50 -29.49 -1.31
CA ALA A 85 -12.31 -28.34 -1.70
C ALA A 85 -12.21 -27.24 -0.63
N LEU A 86 -12.14 -25.98 -1.07
CA LEU A 86 -12.08 -24.81 -0.21
C LEU A 86 -13.24 -23.88 -0.51
N ASP A 87 -13.94 -23.47 0.54
CA ASP A 87 -15.00 -22.47 0.43
C ASP A 87 -14.44 -21.03 0.49
N GLY A 88 -13.18 -20.90 0.93
CA GLY A 88 -12.45 -19.64 1.06
C GLY A 88 -10.96 -19.90 1.28
N ARG A 89 -10.19 -18.83 1.43
CA ARG A 89 -8.75 -18.89 1.73
C ARG A 89 -8.50 -19.58 3.08
N PRO A 90 -7.51 -20.49 3.23
CA PRO A 90 -7.14 -21.01 4.53
C PRO A 90 -6.42 -19.92 5.34
N ALA A 91 -6.40 -20.09 6.66
CA ALA A 91 -5.61 -19.27 7.56
C ALA A 91 -4.28 -19.96 7.88
N VAL A 92 -3.17 -19.21 7.84
CA VAL A 92 -1.88 -19.65 8.39
C VAL A 92 -1.75 -19.01 9.77
N ALA A 93 -1.64 -19.84 10.81
CA ALA A 93 -1.59 -19.36 12.19
C ALA A 93 -0.65 -20.25 12.99
N GLY A 94 0.41 -19.65 13.57
CA GLY A 94 1.34 -20.35 14.43
C GLY A 94 1.96 -21.56 13.73
N THR A 95 1.58 -22.76 14.14
CA THR A 95 2.11 -24.02 13.58
C THR A 95 1.16 -24.74 12.63
N VAL A 96 0.02 -24.13 12.28
CA VAL A 96 -1.02 -24.77 11.47
C VAL A 96 -1.47 -23.97 10.25
N VAL A 97 -2.00 -24.71 9.27
CA VAL A 97 -2.83 -24.18 8.20
C VAL A 97 -4.26 -24.68 8.43
N VAL A 98 -5.18 -23.75 8.68
CA VAL A 98 -6.59 -24.05 8.93
C VAL A 98 -7.39 -23.78 7.67
N GLY A 99 -8.15 -24.75 7.20
CA GLY A 99 -9.00 -24.60 6.02
C GLY A 99 -10.43 -25.05 6.29
N LYS A 100 -11.36 -24.52 5.49
CA LYS A 100 -12.76 -24.90 5.51
C LYS A 100 -13.26 -25.19 4.10
N GLY A 101 -13.93 -26.31 3.93
CA GLY A 101 -14.61 -26.63 2.68
C GLY A 101 -15.33 -27.97 2.73
N ALA A 102 -16.28 -28.18 1.82
CA ALA A 102 -17.09 -29.40 1.77
C ALA A 102 -17.77 -29.75 3.13
N GLY A 103 -18.14 -28.73 3.92
CA GLY A 103 -18.75 -28.91 5.25
C GLY A 103 -17.78 -29.31 6.37
N GLU A 104 -16.48 -29.41 6.08
CA GLU A 104 -15.44 -29.75 7.06
C GLU A 104 -14.52 -28.56 7.33
N LEU A 105 -14.18 -28.37 8.60
CA LEU A 105 -13.05 -27.60 9.08
C LEU A 105 -11.89 -28.54 9.37
N PHE A 106 -10.67 -28.16 9.00
CA PHE A 106 -9.49 -28.97 9.22
C PHE A 106 -8.28 -28.10 9.58
N ALA A 107 -7.32 -28.69 10.28
CA ALA A 107 -5.99 -28.13 10.43
C ALA A 107 -4.93 -29.10 9.90
N LEU A 108 -3.94 -28.53 9.23
CA LEU A 108 -2.73 -29.20 8.79
C LEU A 108 -1.55 -28.67 9.58
N ASP A 109 -0.56 -29.52 9.83
CA ASP A 109 0.76 -29.07 10.23
C ASP A 109 1.33 -28.15 9.14
N ALA A 110 1.65 -26.91 9.49
CA ALA A 110 2.03 -25.90 8.50
C ALA A 110 3.34 -26.24 7.77
N ARG A 111 4.23 -27.00 8.41
CA ARG A 111 5.53 -27.34 7.85
C ARG A 111 5.48 -28.53 6.90
N THR A 112 4.57 -29.47 7.13
CA THR A 112 4.53 -30.78 6.43
C THR A 112 3.24 -31.04 5.66
N GLY A 113 2.20 -30.25 5.88
CA GLY A 113 0.88 -30.44 5.27
C GLY A 113 0.11 -31.65 5.80
N ARG A 114 0.60 -32.30 6.85
CA ARG A 114 -0.05 -33.48 7.44
C ARG A 114 -1.32 -33.05 8.19
N PRO A 115 -2.47 -33.71 7.99
CA PRO A 115 -3.67 -33.43 8.77
C PRO A 115 -3.41 -33.67 10.26
N LEU A 116 -3.76 -32.68 11.08
CA LEU A 116 -3.74 -32.78 12.54
C LEU A 116 -5.13 -33.22 13.03
N TRP A 117 -6.17 -32.53 12.55
CA TRP A 117 -7.54 -32.84 12.91
C TRP A 117 -8.52 -32.41 11.80
N ARG A 118 -9.74 -32.97 11.87
CA ARG A 118 -10.90 -32.62 11.03
C ARG A 118 -12.18 -32.65 11.85
N ARG A 119 -13.11 -31.74 11.53
CA ARG A 119 -14.42 -31.62 12.18
C ARG A 119 -15.47 -31.11 11.20
N ALA A 120 -16.71 -31.58 11.35
CA ALA A 120 -17.84 -30.95 10.67
C ALA A 120 -18.08 -29.56 11.28
N ALA A 121 -18.21 -28.53 10.43
CA ALA A 121 -18.49 -27.17 10.86
C ALA A 121 -19.20 -26.38 9.75
N GLY A 122 -20.18 -25.56 10.14
CA GLY A 122 -20.83 -24.59 9.27
C GLY A 122 -20.06 -23.27 9.18
N GLY A 123 -20.56 -22.34 8.35
CA GLY A 123 -20.00 -20.98 8.25
C GLY A 123 -18.82 -20.83 7.28
N LEU A 124 -18.26 -19.62 7.18
CA LEU A 124 -17.10 -19.29 6.35
C LEU A 124 -15.92 -18.91 7.24
N LEU A 125 -14.71 -19.37 6.88
CA LEU A 125 -13.50 -19.09 7.65
C LEU A 125 -13.11 -17.60 7.55
N ARG A 126 -13.06 -16.90 8.68
CA ARG A 126 -12.46 -15.56 8.80
C ARG A 126 -10.97 -15.65 9.12
N GLY A 127 -10.61 -16.51 10.07
CA GLY A 127 -9.23 -16.71 10.47
C GLY A 127 -9.07 -17.63 11.68
N ALA A 128 -7.84 -17.78 12.15
CA ALA A 128 -7.49 -18.61 13.29
C ALA A 128 -6.28 -18.07 14.05
N GLY A 129 -6.16 -18.48 15.31
CA GLY A 129 -4.99 -18.34 16.16
C GLY A 129 -4.55 -19.72 16.67
N ASP A 130 -3.26 -19.91 16.90
CA ASP A 130 -2.70 -21.21 17.27
C ASP A 130 -1.52 -21.05 18.23
N ASP A 131 -1.54 -21.77 19.36
CA ASP A 131 -0.48 -21.74 20.37
C ASP A 131 0.38 -23.02 20.41
N GLY A 132 0.30 -23.86 19.39
CA GLY A 132 0.97 -25.16 19.39
C GLY A 132 0.16 -26.29 20.07
N LYS A 133 -0.82 -25.96 20.93
CA LYS A 133 -1.65 -26.93 21.67
C LYS A 133 -3.14 -26.81 21.30
N THR A 134 -3.60 -25.59 21.13
CA THR A 134 -4.98 -25.19 20.86
C THR A 134 -5.01 -24.32 19.62
N THR A 135 -5.95 -24.61 18.73
CA THR A 135 -6.29 -23.76 17.60
C THR A 135 -7.65 -23.13 17.87
N VAL A 136 -7.73 -21.80 17.88
CA VAL A 136 -8.97 -21.05 17.98
C VAL A 136 -9.34 -20.55 16.60
N VAL A 137 -10.52 -20.91 16.10
CA VAL A 137 -11.00 -20.60 14.75
C VAL A 137 -12.22 -19.70 14.85
N SER A 138 -12.24 -18.62 14.07
CA SER A 138 -13.43 -17.76 13.91
C SER A 138 -14.09 -18.00 12.55
N LEU A 139 -15.39 -18.27 12.60
CA LEU A 139 -16.24 -18.55 11.45
C LEU A 139 -17.38 -17.51 11.38
N MET A 140 -17.59 -16.95 10.20
CA MET A 140 -18.81 -16.22 9.87
C MET A 140 -19.94 -17.22 9.69
N SER A 141 -20.99 -17.12 10.50
CA SER A 141 -22.14 -18.04 10.39
C SER A 141 -22.96 -17.77 9.14
N THR A 142 -23.58 -18.82 8.59
CA THR A 142 -24.46 -18.75 7.40
C THR A 142 -25.92 -19.01 7.75
N THR A 143 -26.26 -19.20 9.04
CA THR A 143 -27.57 -19.69 9.49
C THR A 143 -28.20 -18.88 10.63
N GLY A 144 -27.70 -17.66 10.94
CA GLY A 144 -28.45 -16.67 11.73
C GLY A 144 -27.71 -15.99 12.88
N THR A 145 -26.67 -16.61 13.45
CA THR A 145 -25.74 -15.93 14.39
C THR A 145 -24.72 -15.08 13.62
N GLY A 146 -24.00 -14.18 14.27
CA GLY A 146 -22.95 -13.38 13.64
C GLY A 146 -21.64 -14.15 13.48
N SER A 147 -21.28 -14.94 14.49
CA SER A 147 -20.01 -15.65 14.59
C SER A 147 -20.13 -17.00 15.29
N VAL A 148 -19.30 -17.95 14.87
CA VAL A 148 -19.01 -19.19 15.61
C VAL A 148 -17.50 -19.25 15.86
N VAL A 149 -17.10 -19.34 17.12
CA VAL A 149 -15.70 -19.54 17.50
C VAL A 149 -15.53 -20.95 18.06
N LEU A 150 -14.52 -21.67 17.55
CA LEU A 150 -14.19 -23.02 17.98
C LEU A 150 -12.77 -23.05 18.51
N ALA A 151 -12.59 -23.48 19.77
CA ALA A 151 -11.29 -23.81 20.33
C ALA A 151 -11.10 -25.33 20.28
N VAL A 152 -10.07 -25.77 19.54
CA VAL A 152 -9.85 -27.17 19.21
C VAL A 152 -8.44 -27.59 19.63
N ALA A 153 -8.34 -28.65 20.43
CA ALA A 153 -7.08 -29.25 20.81
C ALA A 153 -6.42 -30.02 19.64
N ARG A 154 -5.14 -30.38 19.77
CA ARG A 154 -4.41 -31.12 18.72
C ARG A 154 -4.99 -32.46 18.32
N ASP A 155 -5.65 -33.17 19.23
CA ASP A 155 -6.36 -34.42 18.96
C ASP A 155 -7.74 -34.20 18.30
N GLY A 156 -8.08 -32.94 18.03
CA GLY A 156 -9.35 -32.50 17.47
C GLY A 156 -10.44 -32.29 18.52
N HIS A 157 -10.22 -32.59 19.80
CA HIS A 157 -11.23 -32.37 20.83
C HIS A 157 -11.64 -30.89 20.88
N VAL A 158 -12.95 -30.62 20.87
CA VAL A 158 -13.46 -29.25 20.99
C VAL A 158 -13.44 -28.88 22.46
N ILE A 159 -12.54 -27.98 22.84
CA ILE A 159 -12.43 -27.44 24.19
C ILE A 159 -13.63 -26.55 24.47
N ARG A 160 -13.95 -25.66 23.51
CA ARG A 160 -15.00 -24.64 23.63
C ARG A 160 -15.62 -24.32 22.27
N GLN A 161 -16.92 -24.08 22.29
CA GLN A 161 -17.66 -23.46 21.19
C GLN A 161 -18.40 -22.23 21.70
N ILE A 162 -18.26 -21.11 20.98
CA ILE A 162 -18.92 -19.84 21.26
C ILE A 162 -19.76 -19.47 20.04
N GLU A 163 -21.04 -19.19 20.26
CA GLU A 163 -21.96 -18.68 19.23
C GLU A 163 -22.50 -17.32 19.69
N ASP A 164 -22.22 -16.27 18.92
CA ASP A 164 -22.53 -14.88 19.27
C ASP A 164 -23.03 -14.11 18.03
N ASP A 165 -23.85 -13.08 18.24
CA ASP A 165 -24.38 -12.20 17.19
C ASP A 165 -23.35 -11.14 16.76
N ALA A 166 -22.39 -10.81 17.62
CA ALA A 166 -21.27 -9.95 17.28
C ALA A 166 -20.40 -10.57 16.19
N ALA A 167 -19.86 -9.73 15.31
CA ALA A 167 -18.79 -10.12 14.41
C ALA A 167 -17.47 -10.25 15.20
N ILE A 168 -17.05 -11.49 15.42
CA ILE A 168 -15.76 -11.83 16.03
C ILE A 168 -14.75 -12.00 14.90
N GLY A 169 -13.70 -11.20 14.95
CA GLY A 169 -12.66 -11.15 13.94
C GLY A 169 -11.66 -12.30 14.02
N VAL A 170 -10.42 -12.07 13.59
CA VAL A 170 -9.35 -13.07 13.65
C VAL A 170 -8.82 -13.20 15.08
N PRO A 171 -8.92 -14.40 15.71
CA PRO A 171 -8.54 -14.57 17.11
C PRO A 171 -7.05 -14.89 17.26
N ALA A 172 -6.53 -14.71 18.47
CA ALA A 172 -5.26 -15.26 18.92
C ALA A 172 -5.47 -16.11 20.19
N VAL A 173 -4.52 -16.98 20.53
CA VAL A 173 -4.61 -17.86 21.70
C VAL A 173 -3.23 -18.07 22.31
N SER A 174 -3.16 -18.11 23.64
CA SER A 174 -1.98 -18.54 24.41
C SER A 174 -2.42 -18.99 25.80
N ASP A 175 -1.79 -20.05 26.30
CA ASP A 175 -1.95 -20.52 27.68
C ASP A 175 -3.40 -20.69 28.14
N GLY A 176 -4.28 -21.14 27.24
CA GLY A 176 -5.70 -21.34 27.53
C GLY A 176 -6.57 -20.09 27.46
N PHE A 177 -5.99 -18.93 27.17
CA PHE A 177 -6.74 -17.68 26.94
C PHE A 177 -6.86 -17.38 25.45
N ALA A 178 -8.08 -17.14 24.99
CA ALA A 178 -8.38 -16.66 23.65
C ALA A 178 -8.58 -15.14 23.64
N PHE A 179 -7.95 -14.47 22.70
CA PHE A 179 -8.10 -13.05 22.43
C PHE A 179 -9.04 -12.88 21.25
N LEU A 180 -10.24 -12.36 21.51
CA LEU A 180 -11.35 -12.31 20.57
C LEU A 180 -11.68 -10.85 20.21
N PRO A 181 -11.28 -10.35 19.03
CA PRO A 181 -11.62 -9.00 18.58
C PRO A 181 -13.08 -8.88 18.14
N TRP A 182 -13.78 -7.81 18.54
CA TRP A 182 -15.17 -7.55 18.15
C TRP A 182 -15.52 -6.04 18.26
N HIS A 183 -16.61 -5.63 17.60
CA HIS A 183 -17.06 -4.22 17.47
C HIS A 183 -15.95 -3.22 17.11
N GLU A 184 -14.99 -3.66 16.29
CA GLU A 184 -13.91 -2.84 15.73
C GLU A 184 -12.99 -2.16 16.75
N ARG A 185 -13.14 -2.41 18.06
CA ARG A 185 -12.36 -1.73 19.11
C ARG A 185 -12.08 -2.59 20.33
N PHE A 186 -12.88 -3.62 20.56
CA PHE A 186 -12.73 -4.48 21.72
C PHE A 186 -11.92 -5.72 21.38
N VAL A 187 -11.08 -6.15 22.31
CA VAL A 187 -10.51 -7.49 22.33
C VAL A 187 -10.82 -8.09 23.69
N THR A 188 -11.68 -9.10 23.71
CA THR A 188 -12.00 -9.84 24.93
C THR A 188 -10.96 -10.93 25.17
N VAL A 189 -10.48 -11.03 26.41
CA VAL A 189 -9.64 -12.13 26.90
C VAL A 189 -10.54 -13.16 27.56
N TYR A 190 -10.75 -14.26 26.86
CA TYR A 190 -11.68 -15.32 27.22
C TYR A 190 -10.92 -16.55 27.73
N ASP A 191 -11.24 -17.01 28.93
CA ASP A 191 -10.67 -18.25 29.48
C ASP A 191 -11.42 -19.45 28.87
N LEU A 192 -10.70 -20.26 28.09
CA LEU A 192 -11.28 -21.41 27.40
C LEU A 192 -11.73 -22.52 28.36
N GLY A 193 -11.07 -22.62 29.53
CA GLY A 193 -11.33 -23.60 30.57
C GLY A 193 -12.60 -23.27 31.34
N SER A 194 -12.67 -22.07 31.93
CA SER A 194 -13.86 -21.64 32.69
C SER A 194 -15.04 -21.29 31.77
N GLY A 195 -14.77 -20.70 30.60
CA GLY A 195 -15.79 -20.13 29.72
C GLY A 195 -16.22 -18.72 30.12
N GLU A 196 -15.36 -18.00 30.84
CA GLU A 196 -15.64 -16.64 31.32
C GLU A 196 -14.79 -15.59 30.59
N GLU A 197 -15.37 -14.40 30.44
CA GLU A 197 -14.62 -13.20 30.09
C GLU A 197 -13.79 -12.75 31.31
N THR A 198 -12.46 -12.72 31.16
CA THR A 198 -11.52 -12.42 32.25
C THR A 198 -10.97 -11.00 32.22
N ALA A 199 -10.86 -10.42 31.02
CA ALA A 199 -10.46 -9.04 30.81
C ALA A 199 -10.95 -8.55 29.44
N ARG A 200 -11.01 -7.23 29.27
CA ARG A 200 -11.32 -6.59 27.98
C ARG A 200 -10.31 -5.50 27.68
N ILE A 201 -9.85 -5.46 26.44
CA ILE A 201 -8.97 -4.41 25.93
C ILE A 201 -9.81 -3.51 25.03
N THR A 202 -9.79 -2.20 25.29
CA THR A 202 -10.46 -1.19 24.46
C THR A 202 -9.40 -0.36 23.74
N LEU A 203 -9.37 -0.44 22.41
CA LEU A 203 -8.39 0.26 21.57
C LEU A 203 -9.00 1.50 20.93
N ALA A 204 -8.19 2.55 20.78
CA ALA A 204 -8.59 3.81 20.17
C ALA A 204 -8.66 3.79 18.63
N HIS A 205 -8.33 2.64 18.01
CA HIS A 205 -8.25 2.46 16.57
C HIS A 205 -9.01 1.20 16.12
N PRO A 206 -9.44 1.12 14.84
CA PRO A 206 -10.06 -0.08 14.28
C PRO A 206 -9.25 -1.34 14.56
N THR A 207 -9.94 -2.36 15.07
CA THR A 207 -9.40 -3.63 15.53
C THR A 207 -10.37 -4.76 15.26
N SER A 208 -10.01 -5.64 14.32
CA SER A 208 -10.70 -6.90 14.08
C SER A 208 -9.74 -8.10 14.02
N ARG A 209 -8.48 -7.91 14.42
CA ARG A 209 -7.47 -8.98 14.40
C ARG A 209 -6.67 -8.99 15.69
N ALA A 210 -6.42 -10.19 16.19
CA ALA A 210 -5.38 -10.53 17.14
C ALA A 210 -4.43 -11.52 16.48
N PHE A 211 -3.11 -11.32 16.60
CA PHE A 211 -2.13 -12.22 16.01
C PHE A 211 -0.83 -12.28 16.80
N ALA A 212 -0.17 -13.45 16.75
CA ALA A 212 1.16 -13.65 17.30
C ALA A 212 2.24 -13.31 16.26
N LEU A 213 3.31 -12.65 16.70
CA LEU A 213 4.49 -12.36 15.89
C LEU A 213 5.72 -12.22 16.80
N GLY A 214 6.74 -13.03 16.58
CA GLY A 214 8.07 -13.02 17.19
C GLY A 214 8.01 -13.13 18.70
N GLY A 215 7.07 -13.94 19.19
CA GLY A 215 6.81 -14.12 20.62
C GLY A 215 6.08 -12.96 21.29
N ALA A 216 5.38 -12.11 20.54
CA ALA A 216 4.52 -11.05 21.05
C ALA A 216 3.12 -11.11 20.42
N PHE A 217 2.11 -10.59 21.12
CA PHE A 217 0.78 -10.40 20.56
C PHE A 217 0.56 -8.97 20.08
N PHE A 218 -0.20 -8.85 19.00
CA PHE A 218 -0.61 -7.58 18.43
C PHE A 218 -2.10 -7.60 18.11
N PHE A 219 -2.72 -6.42 18.20
CA PHE A 219 -4.12 -6.20 17.89
C PHE A 219 -4.28 -5.01 16.97
N GLY A 220 -5.10 -5.15 15.92
CA GLY A 220 -5.47 -4.02 15.08
C GLY A 220 -5.57 -4.31 13.58
N GLU A 221 -5.58 -3.24 12.81
CA GLU A 221 -5.64 -3.24 11.34
C GLU A 221 -4.64 -2.22 10.77
N GLU A 222 -5.04 -0.96 10.63
CA GLU A 222 -4.21 0.14 10.11
C GLU A 222 -3.19 0.66 11.13
N ALA A 223 -3.55 0.51 12.41
CA ALA A 223 -2.66 0.65 13.56
C ALA A 223 -2.62 -0.69 14.29
N VAL A 224 -1.47 -1.05 14.84
CA VAL A 224 -1.34 -2.24 15.69
C VAL A 224 -0.79 -1.88 17.05
N THR A 225 -1.47 -2.40 18.08
CA THR A 225 -1.09 -2.26 19.48
C THR A 225 -0.51 -3.56 20.00
N ARG A 226 0.66 -3.48 20.63
CA ARG A 226 1.33 -4.62 21.25
C ARG A 226 0.73 -4.95 22.62
N PHE A 227 0.52 -6.23 22.92
CA PHE A 227 0.19 -6.70 24.27
C PHE A 227 1.43 -6.70 25.15
N ASP A 228 1.70 -5.59 25.82
CA ASP A 228 2.81 -5.42 26.76
C ASP A 228 2.34 -4.74 28.07
N GLU A 229 3.27 -4.33 28.92
CA GLU A 229 2.97 -3.66 30.20
C GLU A 229 2.16 -2.37 30.06
N ARG A 230 2.09 -1.79 28.85
CA ARG A 230 1.34 -0.57 28.59
C ARG A 230 -0.10 -0.82 28.13
N ILE A 231 -0.51 -2.08 27.91
CA ILE A 231 -1.86 -2.39 27.40
C ILE A 231 -2.97 -1.96 28.37
N GLY A 232 -2.72 -1.93 29.68
CA GLY A 232 -3.65 -1.37 30.67
C GLY A 232 -4.00 0.10 30.44
N PHE A 233 -3.16 0.84 29.71
CA PHE A 233 -3.41 2.24 29.34
C PHE A 233 -4.05 2.41 27.95
N ALA A 234 -4.47 1.32 27.30
CA ALA A 234 -5.14 1.35 26.00
C ALA A 234 -6.41 2.23 25.96
N PRO A 235 -7.30 2.22 26.98
CA PRO A 235 -8.48 3.11 27.00
C PRO A 235 -8.11 4.60 26.97
N ARG A 236 -6.90 4.95 27.43
CA ARG A 236 -6.37 6.32 27.47
C ARG A 236 -5.47 6.65 26.26
N GLY A 237 -5.45 5.78 25.24
CA GLY A 237 -4.64 5.95 24.04
C GLY A 237 -3.13 5.93 24.27
N SER A 238 -2.67 5.37 25.40
CA SER A 238 -1.26 5.37 25.81
C SER A 238 -0.60 3.99 25.74
N ALA A 239 -1.27 3.00 25.15
CA ALA A 239 -0.69 1.69 24.87
C ALA A 239 0.41 1.77 23.80
N SER A 240 1.22 0.72 23.69
CA SER A 240 2.27 0.59 22.69
C SER A 240 1.68 0.38 21.29
N THR A 241 1.30 1.48 20.62
CA THR A 241 0.68 1.47 19.29
C THR A 241 1.63 2.01 18.23
N VAL A 242 1.66 1.37 17.05
CA VAL A 242 2.32 1.88 15.85
C VAL A 242 1.32 1.95 14.69
N THR A 243 1.49 2.94 13.84
CA THR A 243 0.78 3.08 12.58
C THR A 243 1.78 3.01 11.43
N VAL A 244 1.33 2.50 10.29
CA VAL A 244 2.03 2.70 9.03
C VAL A 244 1.44 3.98 8.42
N ASN A 245 1.85 5.17 8.87
CA ASN A 245 1.38 6.39 8.21
C ASN A 245 2.24 7.64 8.38
N GLY A 246 2.36 8.37 7.27
CA GLY A 246 3.05 9.66 7.15
C GLY A 246 3.04 10.26 5.73
N ALA A 247 2.76 9.46 4.69
CA ALA A 247 2.72 9.91 3.30
C ALA A 247 1.40 9.57 2.58
N ARG A 248 1.02 10.39 1.59
CA ARG A 248 -0.07 10.06 0.66
C ARG A 248 0.43 8.99 -0.32
N LEU A 249 0.03 7.74 -0.09
CA LEU A 249 0.37 6.59 -0.94
C LEU A 249 -0.72 6.35 -2.02
N PRO A 250 -0.35 5.84 -3.20
CA PRO A 250 -1.29 5.62 -4.30
C PRO A 250 -2.34 4.56 -3.92
N LEU A 251 -3.61 4.87 -4.16
CA LEU A 251 -4.78 4.01 -3.84
C LEU A 251 -5.00 3.68 -2.34
N ALA A 252 -4.33 4.38 -1.42
CA ALA A 252 -4.48 4.16 0.04
C ALA A 252 -4.38 2.66 0.43
N PRO A 253 -3.24 2.02 0.14
CA PRO A 253 -3.06 0.58 0.32
C PRO A 253 -3.14 0.22 1.81
N ARG A 254 -3.76 -0.91 2.12
CA ARG A 254 -3.91 -1.38 3.50
C ARG A 254 -2.67 -2.12 3.96
N TRP A 255 -2.34 -2.02 5.25
CA TRP A 255 -1.34 -2.89 5.88
C TRP A 255 -1.94 -4.26 6.24
N LEU A 256 -3.02 -4.25 7.01
CA LEU A 256 -3.81 -5.42 7.33
C LEU A 256 -5.24 -5.24 6.78
N GLY A 257 -5.78 -6.28 6.15
CA GLY A 257 -7.20 -6.31 5.77
C GLY A 257 -8.09 -6.65 6.96
N SER A 258 -9.37 -6.34 6.87
CA SER A 258 -10.35 -6.62 7.93
C SER A 258 -10.34 -8.09 8.31
N GLY A 259 -10.32 -8.37 9.61
CA GLY A 259 -10.48 -9.70 10.18
C GLY A 259 -11.93 -10.18 10.25
N ASN A 260 -12.89 -9.32 9.91
CA ASN A 260 -14.32 -9.68 9.88
C ASN A 260 -14.76 -10.35 8.57
N GLU A 261 -13.88 -10.34 7.56
CA GLU A 261 -14.16 -10.84 6.22
C GLU A 261 -13.65 -12.27 6.03
N ALA A 262 -14.43 -13.08 5.31
CA ALA A 262 -13.95 -14.35 4.78
C ALA A 262 -13.31 -14.10 3.41
N LEU A 263 -12.04 -14.48 3.25
CA LEU A 263 -11.29 -14.20 2.03
C LEU A 263 -11.60 -15.24 0.94
N PRO A 264 -11.73 -14.82 -0.35
CA PRO A 264 -11.94 -15.75 -1.45
C PRO A 264 -10.69 -16.60 -1.72
N THR A 265 -10.89 -17.72 -2.43
CA THR A 265 -9.81 -18.64 -2.82
C THR A 265 -8.85 -18.07 -3.87
N ARG A 266 -9.18 -16.93 -4.47
CA ARG A 266 -8.31 -16.16 -5.38
C ARG A 266 -7.86 -14.86 -4.73
N ALA A 267 -6.74 -14.32 -5.19
CA ALA A 267 -6.30 -12.98 -4.86
C ALA A 267 -7.31 -11.95 -5.37
N THR A 268 -7.39 -10.83 -4.65
CA THR A 268 -8.18 -9.66 -5.00
C THR A 268 -7.23 -8.47 -5.22
N SER A 269 -7.73 -7.35 -5.72
CA SER A 269 -6.93 -6.12 -5.87
C SER A 269 -6.31 -5.64 -4.55
N ALA A 270 -6.93 -5.95 -3.41
CA ALA A 270 -6.38 -5.64 -2.08
C ALA A 270 -5.18 -6.53 -1.68
N ASP A 271 -5.00 -7.67 -2.34
CA ASP A 271 -3.80 -8.50 -2.20
C ASP A 271 -2.66 -8.00 -3.11
N GLU A 272 -3.01 -7.52 -4.30
CA GLU A 272 -2.09 -6.99 -5.31
C GLU A 272 -1.56 -5.59 -4.96
N VAL A 273 -2.34 -4.78 -4.23
CA VAL A 273 -1.98 -3.44 -3.77
C VAL A 273 -2.03 -3.38 -2.24
N ARG A 274 -0.87 -3.55 -1.60
CA ARG A 274 -0.78 -3.77 -0.14
C ARG A 274 0.52 -3.31 0.48
N LEU A 275 0.46 -2.90 1.76
CA LEU A 275 1.63 -2.62 2.59
C LEU A 275 2.05 -3.85 3.42
N TYR A 276 3.36 -4.06 3.48
CA TYR A 276 4.01 -5.02 4.36
C TYR A 276 4.90 -4.26 5.33
N ALA A 277 4.64 -4.46 6.62
CA ALA A 277 5.47 -3.92 7.69
C ALA A 277 5.47 -4.89 8.87
N ARG A 278 6.56 -4.87 9.64
CA ARG A 278 6.75 -5.70 10.84
C ARG A 278 6.81 -4.78 12.06
N PRO A 279 5.91 -4.88 13.03
CA PRO A 279 6.03 -4.13 14.27
C PRO A 279 7.18 -4.69 15.13
N ASN A 280 7.81 -3.81 15.91
CA ASN A 280 8.86 -4.19 16.85
C ASN A 280 8.29 -5.08 17.97
N VAL A 281 8.76 -6.33 18.03
CA VAL A 281 8.31 -7.33 19.00
C VAL A 281 8.80 -7.04 20.43
N ARG A 282 9.87 -6.26 20.58
CA ARG A 282 10.46 -5.85 21.86
C ARG A 282 10.96 -4.41 21.79
N GLY A 283 11.21 -3.80 22.95
CA GLY A 283 11.72 -2.43 23.04
C GLY A 283 10.69 -1.39 22.65
N ALA A 284 11.16 -0.22 22.20
CA ALA A 284 10.30 0.88 21.79
C ALA A 284 9.36 0.47 20.64
N MET A 285 8.10 0.86 20.77
CA MET A 285 7.11 0.58 19.75
C MET A 285 7.47 1.32 18.45
N GLY A 286 7.43 0.61 17.34
CA GLY A 286 7.86 1.10 16.03
C GLY A 286 7.77 -0.02 15.00
N LEU A 287 8.28 0.25 13.79
CA LEU A 287 8.40 -0.74 12.73
C LEU A 287 9.86 -1.16 12.58
N ASP A 288 10.07 -2.43 12.23
CA ASP A 288 11.39 -3.01 12.04
C ASP A 288 12.18 -2.21 10.99
N GLY A 289 13.35 -1.70 11.41
CA GLY A 289 14.20 -0.82 10.61
C GLY A 289 13.58 0.52 10.19
N GLY A 290 12.39 0.89 10.69
CA GLY A 290 11.62 2.03 10.21
C GLY A 290 11.21 1.90 8.74
N ARG A 291 10.97 0.67 8.26
CA ARG A 291 10.70 0.37 6.84
C ARG A 291 9.34 -0.26 6.62
N VAL A 292 8.82 0.00 5.42
CA VAL A 292 7.58 -0.58 4.89
C VAL A 292 7.83 -0.94 3.43
N ALA A 293 7.30 -2.06 2.96
CA ALA A 293 7.24 -2.35 1.54
C ALA A 293 5.82 -2.14 1.01
N LEU A 294 5.68 -1.38 -0.07
CA LEU A 294 4.44 -1.26 -0.83
C LEU A 294 4.54 -2.18 -2.04
N ALA A 295 3.75 -3.25 -2.08
CA ALA A 295 3.49 -3.97 -3.31
C ALA A 295 2.32 -3.30 -4.05
N PHE A 296 2.52 -3.07 -5.34
CA PHE A 296 1.56 -2.48 -6.24
C PHE A 296 1.66 -3.25 -7.56
N HIS A 297 0.86 -4.29 -7.65
CA HIS A 297 0.93 -5.30 -8.69
C HIS A 297 2.33 -5.94 -8.78
N ARG A 298 3.04 -5.75 -9.90
CA ARG A 298 4.41 -6.23 -10.11
C ARG A 298 5.49 -5.28 -9.56
N LEU A 299 5.13 -4.08 -9.12
CA LEU A 299 6.06 -3.12 -8.55
C LEU A 299 6.10 -3.27 -7.04
N VAL A 300 7.31 -3.20 -6.48
CA VAL A 300 7.50 -3.18 -5.02
C VAL A 300 8.41 -2.01 -4.68
N ALA A 301 7.96 -1.10 -3.82
CA ALA A 301 8.77 0.00 -3.33
C ALA A 301 9.04 -0.15 -1.83
N GLY A 302 10.32 -0.05 -1.44
CA GLY A 302 10.71 0.09 -0.05
C GLY A 302 10.64 1.54 0.36
N LEU A 303 9.88 1.82 1.42
CA LEU A 303 9.60 3.17 1.89
C LEU A 303 10.18 3.37 3.29
N ALA A 304 10.65 4.58 3.58
CA ALA A 304 10.81 5.03 4.96
C ALA A 304 9.41 5.18 5.59
N ALA A 305 9.15 4.52 6.72
CA ALA A 305 7.83 4.44 7.34
C ALA A 305 7.23 5.82 7.66
N GLU A 306 8.05 6.73 8.17
CA GLU A 306 7.61 8.05 8.65
C GLU A 306 7.36 9.03 7.49
N SER A 307 8.24 9.05 6.49
CA SER A 307 8.18 10.06 5.42
C SER A 307 7.55 9.55 4.13
N GLY A 308 7.36 8.23 4.01
CA GLY A 308 7.02 7.55 2.77
C GLY A 308 8.08 7.67 1.67
N ARG A 309 9.28 8.16 1.96
CA ARG A 309 10.30 8.36 0.92
C ARG A 309 10.74 7.00 0.37
N VAL A 310 10.77 6.87 -0.95
CA VAL A 310 11.23 5.67 -1.65
C VAL A 310 12.74 5.50 -1.44
N ALA A 311 13.14 4.36 -0.90
CA ALA A 311 14.54 3.98 -0.69
C ALA A 311 15.05 3.05 -1.78
N TRP A 312 14.20 2.16 -2.27
CA TRP A 312 14.50 1.22 -3.35
C TRP A 312 13.23 0.83 -4.08
N VAL A 313 13.39 0.39 -5.32
CA VAL A 313 12.31 -0.15 -6.15
C VAL A 313 12.76 -1.50 -6.70
N HIS A 314 11.87 -2.49 -6.59
CA HIS A 314 12.01 -3.82 -7.15
C HIS A 314 10.89 -4.06 -8.17
N VAL A 315 11.27 -4.55 -9.34
CA VAL A 315 10.34 -4.90 -10.41
C VAL A 315 10.26 -6.43 -10.47
N SER A 316 9.12 -6.96 -10.06
CA SER A 316 8.86 -8.40 -10.08
C SER A 316 8.56 -8.89 -11.50
N GLU A 317 8.97 -10.12 -11.81
CA GLU A 317 8.60 -10.81 -13.05
C GLU A 317 7.11 -11.21 -13.10
N GLU A 318 6.44 -11.12 -11.96
CA GLU A 318 5.08 -11.61 -11.76
C GLU A 318 4.29 -10.76 -10.78
N GLU A 319 2.97 -10.88 -10.87
CA GLU A 319 2.02 -10.23 -9.98
C GLU A 319 2.25 -10.68 -8.54
N ILE A 320 2.38 -9.75 -7.60
CA ILE A 320 2.52 -10.08 -6.18
C ILE A 320 1.12 -10.36 -5.62
N LEU A 321 0.91 -11.56 -5.09
CA LEU A 321 -0.40 -12.03 -4.59
C LEU A 321 -0.47 -12.09 -3.06
N GLY A 322 0.64 -11.85 -2.36
CA GLY A 322 0.73 -11.90 -0.91
C GLY A 322 2.17 -11.84 -0.42
N GLY A 323 2.35 -11.80 0.90
CA GLY A 323 3.68 -11.69 1.49
C GLY A 323 3.66 -11.48 2.99
N ALA A 324 4.84 -11.32 3.57
CA ALA A 324 5.05 -10.97 4.97
C ALA A 324 6.35 -10.20 5.15
N ALA A 325 6.38 -9.31 6.15
CA ALA A 325 7.61 -8.68 6.62
C ALA A 325 8.27 -9.58 7.67
N TYR A 326 9.53 -9.92 7.45
CA TYR A 326 10.38 -10.65 8.40
C TYR A 326 11.42 -9.71 9.00
N GLU A 327 12.19 -10.18 9.99
CA GLU A 327 13.20 -9.32 10.62
C GLU A 327 14.32 -8.96 9.63
N GLY A 328 14.40 -7.66 9.30
CA GLY A 328 15.34 -7.10 8.35
C GLY A 328 14.89 -7.16 6.88
N GLY A 329 13.67 -7.62 6.54
CA GLY A 329 13.26 -7.70 5.14
C GLY A 329 11.83 -8.16 4.85
N PHE A 330 11.58 -8.50 3.59
CA PHE A 330 10.26 -8.84 3.07
C PHE A 330 10.27 -10.13 2.26
N ALA A 331 9.30 -11.01 2.51
CA ALA A 331 9.03 -12.22 1.73
C ALA A 331 7.78 -11.98 0.87
N LEU A 332 7.91 -11.95 -0.44
CA LEU A 332 6.84 -11.60 -1.37
C LEU A 332 6.55 -12.77 -2.29
N CYS A 333 5.29 -13.19 -2.36
CA CYS A 333 4.84 -14.34 -3.11
C CYS A 333 4.10 -13.90 -4.37
N GLY A 334 4.59 -14.33 -5.53
CA GLY A 334 3.98 -13.98 -6.80
C GLY A 334 3.17 -15.09 -7.46
N ALA A 335 2.51 -14.75 -8.58
CA ALA A 335 1.50 -15.58 -9.21
C ALA A 335 2.01 -16.91 -9.80
N LYS A 336 3.29 -17.06 -10.17
CA LYS A 336 3.88 -18.36 -10.56
C LYS A 336 4.27 -19.21 -9.35
N GLY A 337 4.02 -18.72 -8.13
CA GLY A 337 4.31 -19.41 -6.88
C GLY A 337 5.74 -19.24 -6.40
N THR A 338 6.48 -18.25 -6.90
CA THR A 338 7.80 -17.90 -6.40
C THR A 338 7.67 -16.97 -5.19
N VAL A 339 8.45 -17.23 -4.16
CA VAL A 339 8.53 -16.42 -2.94
C VAL A 339 9.92 -15.79 -2.91
N THR A 340 9.99 -14.51 -3.22
CA THR A 340 11.23 -13.73 -3.27
C THR A 340 11.49 -13.06 -1.94
N PHE A 341 12.70 -13.20 -1.40
CA PHE A 341 13.14 -12.49 -0.22
C PHE A 341 13.92 -11.24 -0.63
N LEU A 342 13.58 -10.09 -0.05
CA LEU A 342 14.26 -8.82 -0.25
C LEU A 342 14.77 -8.30 1.10
N ASP A 343 15.98 -7.73 1.09
CA ASP A 343 16.51 -6.94 2.19
C ASP A 343 15.69 -5.65 2.38
N GLY A 344 15.33 -5.34 3.62
CA GLY A 344 14.40 -4.25 3.91
C GLY A 344 15.01 -2.85 3.71
N ALA A 345 16.33 -2.72 3.92
CA ALA A 345 17.01 -1.42 3.82
C ALA A 345 17.34 -1.05 2.37
N THR A 346 17.69 -2.05 1.55
CA THR A 346 18.29 -1.83 0.23
C THR A 346 17.48 -2.41 -0.93
N GLY A 347 16.53 -3.32 -0.65
CA GLY A 347 15.81 -4.06 -1.69
C GLY A 347 16.66 -5.11 -2.40
N ALA A 348 17.86 -5.40 -1.89
CA ALA A 348 18.73 -6.43 -2.44
C ALA A 348 18.08 -7.82 -2.31
N PRO A 349 18.16 -8.68 -3.34
CA PRO A 349 17.67 -10.06 -3.23
C PRO A 349 18.39 -10.83 -2.12
N ALA A 350 17.62 -11.52 -1.30
CA ALA A 350 18.06 -12.33 -0.16
C ALA A 350 17.74 -13.83 -0.35
N GLY A 351 17.37 -14.21 -1.57
CA GLY A 351 17.07 -15.59 -2.00
C GLY A 351 15.62 -15.75 -2.43
N GLU A 352 15.25 -16.99 -2.76
CA GLU A 352 13.90 -17.36 -3.15
C GLU A 352 13.55 -18.79 -2.73
N VAL A 353 12.25 -19.08 -2.64
CA VAL A 353 11.66 -20.42 -2.49
C VAL A 353 10.50 -20.53 -3.49
N SER A 354 10.15 -21.74 -3.93
CA SER A 354 9.02 -21.94 -4.85
C SER A 354 7.99 -22.94 -4.31
N LEU A 355 6.72 -22.58 -4.45
CA LEU A 355 5.57 -23.46 -4.28
C LEU A 355 5.48 -24.51 -5.41
N GLY A 356 6.24 -24.33 -6.49
CA GLY A 356 6.42 -25.27 -7.58
C GLY A 356 5.36 -25.22 -8.67
N LYS A 357 4.32 -24.40 -8.51
CA LYS A 357 3.25 -24.17 -9.50
C LYS A 357 2.70 -22.75 -9.36
N PRO A 358 2.10 -22.20 -10.43
CA PRO A 358 1.27 -21.01 -10.33
C PRO A 358 0.14 -21.18 -9.32
N VAL A 359 -0.20 -20.10 -8.63
CA VAL A 359 -1.18 -20.05 -7.55
C VAL A 359 -2.18 -18.93 -7.79
N ASP A 360 -3.42 -19.16 -7.37
CA ASP A 360 -4.49 -18.18 -7.47
C ASP A 360 -4.47 -17.17 -6.31
N ALA A 361 -3.86 -17.53 -5.18
CA ALA A 361 -3.68 -16.72 -3.98
C ALA A 361 -2.49 -17.24 -3.19
N CYS A 362 -1.85 -16.38 -2.38
CA CYS A 362 -0.73 -16.77 -1.55
C CYS A 362 -0.77 -16.13 -0.16
N LEU A 363 -0.46 -16.91 0.88
CA LEU A 363 -0.28 -16.46 2.25
C LEU A 363 1.15 -16.76 2.68
N VAL A 364 1.77 -15.83 3.40
CA VAL A 364 3.12 -16.03 3.93
C VAL A 364 3.09 -15.73 5.42
N GLN A 365 3.65 -16.62 6.22
CA GLN A 365 4.00 -16.39 7.62
C GLN A 365 5.53 -16.43 7.71
N ALA A 366 6.13 -15.35 8.23
CA ALA A 366 7.58 -15.20 8.33
C ALA A 366 7.91 -14.63 9.71
N ASP A 367 7.83 -15.50 10.71
CA ASP A 367 7.87 -15.12 12.09
C ASP A 367 9.30 -15.08 12.65
N ARG A 368 10.05 -16.16 12.40
CA ARG A 368 11.45 -16.37 12.81
C ARG A 368 12.44 -16.12 11.69
N LEU A 369 11.92 -15.82 10.48
CA LEU A 369 12.73 -15.73 9.30
C LEU A 369 13.74 -14.59 9.41
N ARG A 370 15.00 -14.92 9.11
CA ARG A 370 16.08 -13.97 8.86
C ARG A 370 16.80 -14.40 7.60
N LYS A 371 17.00 -13.47 6.68
CA LYS A 371 17.78 -13.70 5.46
C LYS A 371 18.87 -12.64 5.37
N LYS A 372 19.96 -12.99 4.68
CA LYS A 372 21.02 -12.04 4.33
C LYS A 372 20.94 -11.78 2.84
N ALA A 373 21.18 -10.53 2.43
CA ALA A 373 21.33 -10.18 1.03
C ALA A 373 22.43 -11.03 0.37
N ILE A 374 22.17 -11.52 -0.83
CA ILE A 374 23.07 -12.39 -1.60
C ILE A 374 23.78 -11.62 -2.72
N GLY A 375 23.30 -10.43 -3.05
CA GLY A 375 23.89 -9.56 -4.08
C GLY A 375 23.82 -8.08 -3.70
N SER A 376 24.38 -7.24 -4.57
CA SER A 376 24.27 -5.79 -4.44
C SER A 376 22.87 -5.33 -4.83
N PRO A 377 22.30 -4.34 -4.12
CA PRO A 377 21.05 -3.72 -4.54
C PRO A 377 21.25 -3.01 -5.88
N PRO A 378 20.26 -3.04 -6.78
CA PRO A 378 20.30 -2.19 -7.97
C PRO A 378 20.32 -0.71 -7.57
N ALA A 379 21.02 0.11 -8.36
CA ALA A 379 20.97 1.56 -8.15
C ALA A 379 19.52 2.07 -8.34
N LEU A 380 19.11 3.01 -7.49
CA LEU A 380 17.75 3.53 -7.52
C LEU A 380 17.38 4.13 -8.91
N PRO A 381 18.24 4.91 -9.58
CA PRO A 381 17.96 5.39 -10.95
C PRO A 381 17.65 4.25 -11.94
N ASP A 382 18.42 3.16 -11.89
CA ASP A 382 18.22 2.00 -12.79
C ASP A 382 16.88 1.31 -12.51
N SER A 383 16.53 1.14 -11.23
CA SER A 383 15.25 0.54 -10.84
C SER A 383 14.06 1.43 -11.20
N LEU A 384 14.16 2.76 -11.03
CA LEU A 384 13.13 3.70 -11.44
C LEU A 384 12.93 3.67 -12.95
N THR A 385 14.02 3.66 -13.72
CA THR A 385 13.96 3.54 -15.20
C THR A 385 13.19 2.29 -15.61
N ARG A 386 13.52 1.13 -15.02
CA ARG A 386 12.81 -0.12 -15.31
C ARG A 386 11.33 -0.07 -14.91
N ALA A 387 11.02 0.52 -13.74
CA ALA A 387 9.65 0.59 -13.24
C ALA A 387 8.76 1.52 -14.10
N LEU A 388 9.29 2.68 -14.50
CA LEU A 388 8.57 3.66 -15.31
C LEU A 388 8.42 3.23 -16.79
N ALA A 389 9.25 2.29 -17.26
CA ALA A 389 9.15 1.72 -18.60
C ALA A 389 8.10 0.62 -18.74
N LEU A 390 7.49 0.13 -17.64
CA LEU A 390 6.52 -0.96 -17.70
C LEU A 390 5.22 -0.55 -18.42
N PRO A 391 4.79 -1.29 -19.46
CA PRO A 391 3.56 -0.99 -20.17
C PRO A 391 2.35 -1.61 -19.46
N SER A 392 1.73 -0.88 -18.53
CA SER A 392 0.48 -1.31 -17.89
C SER A 392 -0.30 -0.09 -17.36
N PRO A 393 -1.58 0.09 -17.76
CA PRO A 393 -2.42 1.16 -17.23
C PRO A 393 -2.67 1.04 -15.73
N GLU A 394 -2.74 -0.19 -15.19
CA GLU A 394 -2.96 -0.44 -13.78
C GLU A 394 -1.83 0.15 -12.92
N LEU A 395 -0.60 0.15 -13.43
CA LEU A 395 0.58 0.71 -12.75
C LEU A 395 0.64 2.24 -12.75
N ALA A 396 -0.19 2.93 -13.52
CA ALA A 396 -0.08 4.37 -13.72
C ALA A 396 -0.10 5.20 -12.41
N PRO A 397 -0.94 4.91 -11.39
CA PRO A 397 -0.90 5.62 -10.12
C PRO A 397 0.44 5.45 -9.38
N MET A 398 1.01 4.24 -9.41
CA MET A 398 2.29 3.96 -8.78
C MET A 398 3.46 4.57 -9.56
N GLN A 399 3.42 4.52 -10.89
CA GLN A 399 4.42 5.16 -11.74
C GLN A 399 4.41 6.68 -11.56
N ALA A 400 3.24 7.31 -11.46
CA ALA A 400 3.12 8.73 -11.13
C ALA A 400 3.73 9.06 -9.76
N TYR A 401 3.50 8.21 -8.75
CA TYR A 401 4.14 8.35 -7.44
C TYR A 401 5.68 8.24 -7.51
N LEU A 402 6.20 7.28 -8.29
CA LEU A 402 7.64 7.10 -8.49
C LEU A 402 8.30 8.23 -9.29
N LEU A 403 7.57 8.92 -10.18
CA LEU A 403 8.08 10.11 -10.88
C LEU A 403 8.46 11.22 -9.90
N GLY A 404 7.72 11.39 -8.80
CA GLY A 404 8.08 12.32 -7.74
C GLY A 404 9.48 12.04 -7.19
N THR A 405 9.80 10.76 -6.95
CA THR A 405 11.14 10.35 -6.50
C THR A 405 12.20 10.60 -7.58
N ALA A 406 11.92 10.28 -8.85
CA ALA A 406 12.84 10.56 -9.96
C ALA A 406 13.13 12.07 -10.10
N GLY A 407 12.13 12.91 -9.83
CA GLY A 407 12.24 14.37 -9.80
C GLY A 407 13.24 14.91 -8.78
N GLU A 408 13.37 14.25 -7.63
CA GLU A 408 14.27 14.64 -6.54
C GLU A 408 15.72 14.23 -6.79
N LEU A 409 15.95 13.21 -7.62
CA LEU A 409 17.28 12.70 -7.92
C LEU A 409 18.02 13.64 -8.88
N ALA A 410 19.15 14.20 -8.44
CA ALA A 410 20.06 14.99 -9.24
C ALA A 410 20.94 14.10 -10.15
N ASP A 411 20.30 13.46 -11.12
CA ASP A 411 20.89 12.51 -12.06
C ASP A 411 20.51 12.85 -13.51
N ASP A 412 21.47 12.73 -14.43
CA ASP A 412 21.26 13.09 -15.84
C ASP A 412 20.35 12.08 -16.55
N ALA A 413 20.44 10.79 -16.23
CA ALA A 413 19.58 9.76 -16.82
C ALA A 413 18.13 9.92 -16.35
N MET A 414 17.91 10.35 -15.09
CA MET A 414 16.57 10.73 -14.61
C MET A 414 16.03 11.97 -15.34
N THR A 415 16.89 12.95 -15.65
CA THR A 415 16.47 14.10 -16.45
C THR A 415 16.03 13.66 -17.85
N ASP A 416 16.79 12.81 -18.52
CA ASP A 416 16.43 12.26 -19.83
C ASP A 416 15.10 11.48 -19.81
N LEU A 417 14.93 10.63 -18.80
CA LEU A 417 13.71 9.83 -18.62
C LEU A 417 12.48 10.72 -18.43
N LEU A 418 12.58 11.76 -17.60
CA LEU A 418 11.49 12.72 -17.39
C LEU A 418 11.12 13.45 -18.70
N ILE A 419 12.12 13.82 -19.51
CA ILE A 419 11.90 14.44 -20.82
C ILE A 419 11.17 13.47 -21.77
N GLU A 420 11.60 12.21 -21.84
CA GLU A 420 10.99 11.18 -22.68
C GLU A 420 9.50 10.99 -22.34
N ILE A 421 9.19 10.84 -21.05
CA ILE A 421 7.81 10.61 -20.56
C ILE A 421 6.97 11.89 -20.75
N ALA A 422 7.48 13.06 -20.38
CA ALA A 422 6.78 14.34 -20.53
C ALA A 422 6.49 14.72 -21.99
N GLY A 423 7.33 14.26 -22.93
CA GLY A 423 7.10 14.35 -24.37
C GLY A 423 6.02 13.40 -24.89
N GLY A 424 5.44 12.55 -24.04
CA GLY A 424 4.37 11.63 -24.39
C GLY A 424 4.81 10.53 -25.35
N GLN A 425 6.10 10.20 -25.41
CA GLN A 425 6.59 9.11 -26.26
C GLN A 425 6.10 7.75 -25.73
N ARG A 426 5.90 7.64 -24.41
CA ARG A 426 5.44 6.44 -23.70
C ARG A 426 4.58 6.85 -22.49
N GLY A 427 3.62 6.00 -22.11
CA GLY A 427 2.84 6.18 -20.88
C GLY A 427 1.39 6.64 -21.09
N SER A 428 0.61 6.58 -20.01
CA SER A 428 -0.76 7.09 -19.94
C SER A 428 -0.79 8.63 -19.83
N SER A 429 -1.93 9.26 -20.10
CA SER A 429 -2.08 10.73 -19.94
C SER A 429 -1.71 11.20 -18.53
N LEU A 430 -2.13 10.44 -17.50
CA LEU A 430 -1.77 10.69 -16.11
C LEU A 430 -0.24 10.74 -15.91
N LEU A 431 0.48 9.80 -16.51
CA LEU A 431 1.93 9.72 -16.36
C LEU A 431 2.63 10.89 -17.09
N VAL A 432 2.13 11.26 -18.27
CA VAL A 432 2.66 12.39 -19.05
C VAL A 432 2.44 13.71 -18.30
N GLU A 433 1.24 13.95 -17.78
CA GLU A 433 0.91 15.15 -17.01
C GLU A 433 1.80 15.28 -15.76
N GLU A 434 1.96 14.18 -15.03
CA GLU A 434 2.81 14.14 -13.84
C GLU A 434 4.29 14.36 -14.19
N ALA A 435 4.79 13.74 -15.26
CA ALA A 435 6.17 13.95 -15.71
C ALA A 435 6.42 15.41 -16.12
N ARG A 436 5.46 16.04 -16.81
CA ARG A 436 5.53 17.47 -17.16
C ARG A 436 5.57 18.35 -15.91
N ARG A 437 4.77 18.03 -14.88
CA ARG A 437 4.77 18.73 -13.59
C ARG A 437 6.11 18.59 -12.86
N VAL A 438 6.62 17.37 -12.77
CA VAL A 438 7.91 17.06 -12.12
C VAL A 438 9.07 17.72 -12.85
N LEU A 439 9.08 17.66 -14.19
CA LEU A 439 10.12 18.27 -15.02
C LEU A 439 10.17 19.79 -14.84
N ALA A 440 9.03 20.47 -14.81
CA ALA A 440 8.94 21.92 -14.58
C ALA A 440 9.48 22.36 -13.21
N ALA A 441 9.31 21.51 -12.19
CA ALA A 441 9.81 21.76 -10.84
C ALA A 441 11.31 21.45 -10.67
N ARG A 442 11.96 20.85 -11.69
CA ARG A 442 13.35 20.42 -11.61
C ARG A 442 14.32 21.59 -11.59
N ARG A 443 15.46 21.42 -10.91
CA ARG A 443 16.50 22.44 -10.72
C ARG A 443 17.91 21.94 -11.08
N THR A 444 17.99 20.81 -11.78
CA THR A 444 19.23 20.13 -12.19
C THR A 444 19.08 19.61 -13.61
N GLY A 445 20.20 19.29 -14.28
CA GLY A 445 20.18 18.71 -15.63
C GLY A 445 19.96 19.71 -16.76
N ALA A 446 20.29 20.99 -16.58
CA ALA A 446 20.12 22.05 -17.58
C ALA A 446 20.72 21.69 -18.96
N ALA A 447 21.92 21.10 -19.00
CA ALA A 447 22.55 20.66 -20.23
C ALA A 447 21.71 19.63 -21.01
N ARG A 448 21.08 18.68 -20.31
CA ARG A 448 20.19 17.68 -20.91
C ARG A 448 18.91 18.32 -21.45
N MET A 449 18.33 19.25 -20.69
CA MET A 449 17.14 20.01 -21.08
C MET A 449 17.38 20.87 -22.33
N ILE A 450 18.51 21.59 -22.37
CA ILE A 450 18.92 22.39 -23.53
C ILE A 450 19.19 21.49 -24.74
N ALA A 451 19.83 20.34 -24.55
CA ALA A 451 20.05 19.37 -25.63
C ALA A 451 18.72 18.89 -26.22
N ALA A 452 17.72 18.59 -25.38
CA ALA A 452 16.38 18.18 -25.83
C ALA A 452 15.67 19.29 -26.63
N LEU A 453 15.75 20.55 -26.20
CA LEU A 453 15.20 21.69 -26.94
C LEU A 453 15.91 21.96 -28.28
N ASN A 454 17.14 21.46 -28.46
CA ASN A 454 17.87 21.59 -29.73
C ASN A 454 17.56 20.46 -30.72
N GLN A 455 16.69 19.51 -30.36
CA GLN A 455 16.18 18.45 -31.23
C GLN A 455 14.69 18.71 -31.53
N PRO A 456 14.37 19.69 -32.40
CA PRO A 456 12.98 19.99 -32.74
C PRO A 456 12.33 18.83 -33.50
N TYR A 457 10.99 18.83 -33.50
CA TYR A 457 10.22 17.91 -34.33
C TYR A 457 10.69 17.97 -35.79
N ASP A 458 11.05 16.82 -36.35
CA ASP A 458 11.50 16.67 -37.72
C ASP A 458 11.10 15.29 -38.22
N PHE A 459 9.95 15.25 -38.89
CA PHE A 459 9.41 14.03 -39.49
C PHE A 459 10.37 13.37 -40.49
N LEU A 460 11.16 14.17 -41.23
CA LEU A 460 12.07 13.67 -42.26
C LEU A 460 13.32 13.02 -41.65
N GLN A 461 13.72 13.47 -40.46
CA GLN A 461 14.82 12.90 -39.68
C GLN A 461 14.35 11.90 -38.62
N GLY A 462 13.06 11.56 -38.61
CA GLY A 462 12.48 10.57 -37.69
C GLY A 462 12.20 11.08 -36.27
N VAL A 463 12.25 12.39 -36.02
CA VAL A 463 11.85 13.00 -34.75
C VAL A 463 10.34 13.30 -34.79
N LEU A 464 9.55 12.36 -34.27
CA LEU A 464 8.10 12.32 -34.46
C LEU A 464 7.27 13.03 -33.37
N LYS A 465 7.89 13.67 -32.38
CA LYS A 465 7.19 14.48 -31.37
C LYS A 465 8.06 15.66 -30.93
N SER A 466 7.44 16.83 -30.74
CA SER A 466 8.10 18.00 -30.16
C SER A 466 8.54 17.70 -28.72
N PRO A 467 9.66 18.27 -28.26
CA PRO A 467 10.04 18.17 -26.85
C PRO A 467 8.97 18.81 -25.96
N PRO A 468 8.91 18.47 -24.64
CA PRO A 468 8.00 19.10 -23.70
C PRO A 468 8.45 20.54 -23.39
N VAL A 469 8.24 21.46 -24.34
CA VAL A 469 8.81 22.83 -24.34
C VAL A 469 8.44 23.61 -23.08
N GLY A 470 7.17 23.62 -22.67
CA GLY A 470 6.70 24.38 -21.51
C GLY A 470 7.37 23.95 -20.20
N PRO A 471 7.35 22.65 -19.83
CA PRO A 471 8.09 22.15 -18.68
C PRO A 471 9.59 22.45 -18.71
N LEU A 472 10.22 22.33 -19.88
CA LEU A 472 11.64 22.65 -20.05
C LEU A 472 11.91 24.15 -19.86
N ALA A 473 11.05 25.00 -20.39
CA ALA A 473 11.12 26.45 -20.25
C ALA A 473 11.03 26.88 -18.78
N ASP A 474 10.06 26.34 -18.03
CA ASP A 474 9.88 26.65 -16.61
C ASP A 474 11.09 26.23 -15.76
N ALA A 475 11.63 25.03 -16.02
CA ALA A 475 12.79 24.52 -15.29
C ALA A 475 14.04 25.36 -15.57
N LEU A 476 14.31 25.69 -16.85
CA LEU A 476 15.46 26.49 -17.27
C LEU A 476 15.34 27.95 -16.83
N LEU A 477 14.13 28.51 -16.79
CA LEU A 477 13.85 29.81 -16.17
C LEU A 477 14.21 29.80 -14.68
N ALA A 478 13.76 28.78 -13.94
CA ALA A 478 14.05 28.67 -12.52
C ALA A 478 15.56 28.48 -12.22
N MET A 479 16.32 27.96 -13.19
CA MET A 479 17.78 27.85 -13.15
C MET A 479 18.50 29.10 -13.69
N ASN A 480 17.77 30.09 -14.21
CA ASN A 480 18.31 31.32 -14.82
C ASN A 480 19.26 31.06 -16.01
N GLU A 481 18.94 30.05 -16.82
CA GLU A 481 19.75 29.61 -17.97
C GLU A 481 19.55 30.49 -19.21
N ARG A 482 20.17 31.68 -19.22
CA ARG A 482 19.97 32.67 -20.30
C ARG A 482 20.34 32.19 -21.70
N GLN A 483 21.27 31.24 -21.81
CA GLN A 483 21.70 30.67 -23.09
C GLN A 483 20.58 29.96 -23.87
N VAL A 484 19.46 29.63 -23.21
CA VAL A 484 18.31 28.99 -23.87
C VAL A 484 17.38 29.99 -24.58
N ALA A 485 17.47 31.29 -24.28
CA ALA A 485 16.54 32.30 -24.81
C ALA A 485 16.40 32.28 -26.35
N PRO A 486 17.48 32.14 -27.16
CA PRO A 486 17.36 32.01 -28.61
C PRO A 486 16.58 30.76 -29.03
N VAL A 487 16.74 29.66 -28.31
CA VAL A 487 16.09 28.38 -28.63
C VAL A 487 14.61 28.44 -28.29
N LEU A 488 14.24 28.96 -27.11
CA LEU A 488 12.83 29.13 -26.72
C LEU A 488 12.09 30.12 -27.62
N ALA A 489 12.75 31.21 -28.05
CA ALA A 489 12.14 32.18 -28.97
C ALA A 489 11.73 31.55 -30.31
N ARG A 490 12.44 30.50 -30.78
CA ARG A 490 12.07 29.77 -32.00
C ARG A 490 10.79 28.96 -31.84
N TYR A 491 10.52 28.43 -30.64
CA TYR A 491 9.33 27.63 -30.36
C TYR A 491 8.05 28.45 -30.26
N LEU A 492 8.13 29.77 -30.09
CA LEU A 492 6.96 30.65 -30.04
C LEU A 492 6.15 30.59 -31.35
N ASP A 493 6.84 30.44 -32.48
CA ASP A 493 6.24 30.37 -33.82
C ASP A 493 6.16 28.92 -34.36
N ASP A 494 6.46 27.90 -33.54
CA ASP A 494 6.46 26.50 -33.98
C ASP A 494 5.02 25.93 -33.96
N PRO A 495 4.45 25.54 -35.11
CA PRO A 495 3.08 25.01 -35.19
C PRO A 495 2.92 23.65 -34.50
N ALA A 496 4.02 22.93 -34.22
CA ALA A 496 3.98 21.66 -33.49
C ALA A 496 3.98 21.86 -31.96
N CYS A 497 4.06 23.10 -31.47
CA CYS A 497 4.05 23.43 -30.05
C CYS A 497 2.60 23.64 -29.57
N SER A 498 2.26 23.09 -28.40
CA SER A 498 0.92 23.32 -27.83
C SER A 498 0.78 24.76 -27.34
N ALA A 499 -0.45 25.30 -27.26
CA ALA A 499 -0.66 26.67 -26.80
C ALA A 499 -0.18 26.89 -25.35
N ASP A 500 -0.32 25.89 -24.47
CA ASP A 500 0.23 25.90 -23.11
C ASP A 500 1.77 25.98 -23.12
N ASP A 501 2.41 25.19 -23.99
CA ASP A 501 3.86 25.22 -24.15
C ASP A 501 4.35 26.57 -24.68
N VAL A 502 3.63 27.18 -25.64
CA VAL A 502 3.95 28.52 -26.16
C VAL A 502 3.81 29.58 -25.06
N GLU A 503 2.77 29.52 -24.23
CA GLU A 503 2.61 30.44 -23.10
C GLU A 503 3.79 30.37 -22.15
N ARG A 504 4.18 29.16 -21.73
CA ARG A 504 5.26 28.94 -20.76
C ARG A 504 6.62 29.30 -21.34
N ALA A 505 6.85 28.98 -22.62
CA ALA A 505 8.03 29.45 -23.34
C ALA A 505 8.10 30.98 -23.39
N ALA A 506 6.98 31.65 -23.71
CA ALA A 506 6.90 33.11 -23.74
C ALA A 506 7.19 33.73 -22.37
N ALA A 507 6.67 33.14 -21.29
CA ALA A 507 6.95 33.56 -19.92
C ALA A 507 8.44 33.46 -19.58
N ALA A 508 9.11 32.36 -19.95
CA ALA A 508 10.54 32.18 -19.76
C ALA A 508 11.38 33.16 -20.60
N VAL A 509 11.04 33.33 -21.88
CA VAL A 509 11.71 34.29 -22.78
C VAL A 509 11.55 35.72 -22.26
N ALA A 510 10.40 36.06 -21.66
CA ALA A 510 10.17 37.39 -21.12
C ALA A 510 11.21 37.82 -20.07
N GLU A 511 11.69 36.86 -19.28
CA GLU A 511 12.71 37.08 -18.26
C GLU A 511 14.14 36.86 -18.80
N LEU A 512 14.36 35.86 -19.66
CA LEU A 512 15.69 35.44 -20.10
C LEU A 512 16.23 36.17 -21.33
N ALA A 513 15.36 36.73 -22.18
CA ALA A 513 15.76 37.34 -23.46
C ALA A 513 16.69 38.55 -23.30
N GLY A 514 17.59 38.71 -24.27
CA GLY A 514 18.41 39.90 -24.46
C GLY A 514 18.05 40.64 -25.77
N PRO A 515 18.87 41.62 -26.16
CA PRO A 515 18.67 42.38 -27.40
C PRO A 515 18.67 41.51 -28.67
N ALA A 516 19.34 40.35 -28.65
CA ALA A 516 19.45 39.45 -29.79
C ALA A 516 18.10 38.80 -30.18
N GLU A 517 17.19 38.62 -29.22
CA GLU A 517 15.90 37.97 -29.43
C GLU A 517 14.80 38.96 -29.90
N VAL A 518 15.05 40.26 -29.85
CA VAL A 518 14.06 41.31 -30.21
C VAL A 518 13.39 41.07 -31.58
N PRO A 519 14.12 40.71 -32.66
CA PRO A 519 13.49 40.47 -33.95
C PRO A 519 12.46 39.33 -33.93
N ALA A 520 12.77 38.23 -33.23
CA ALA A 520 11.86 37.08 -33.10
C ALA A 520 10.62 37.45 -32.27
N LEU A 521 10.82 38.18 -31.17
CA LEU A 521 9.72 38.65 -30.31
C LEU A 521 8.76 39.60 -31.05
N LEU A 522 9.30 40.52 -31.87
CA LEU A 522 8.49 41.41 -32.69
C LEU A 522 7.67 40.64 -33.73
N SER A 523 8.26 39.63 -34.36
CA SER A 523 7.57 38.76 -35.34
C SER A 523 6.36 38.06 -34.70
N PHE A 524 6.58 37.37 -33.59
CA PHE A 524 5.52 36.67 -32.85
C PHE A 524 4.42 37.66 -32.40
N PHE A 525 4.81 38.77 -31.78
CA PHE A 525 3.86 39.76 -31.27
C PHE A 525 2.98 40.35 -32.39
N ALA A 526 3.57 40.70 -33.53
CA ALA A 526 2.84 41.25 -34.66
C ALA A 526 1.85 40.22 -35.25
N ARG A 527 2.23 38.95 -35.31
CA ARG A 527 1.42 37.85 -35.85
C ARG A 527 0.22 37.51 -34.96
N TYR A 528 0.43 37.37 -33.65
CA TYR A 528 -0.59 36.79 -32.77
C TYR A 528 -1.44 37.79 -31.99
N ARG A 529 -1.07 39.09 -31.93
CA ARG A 529 -1.90 40.13 -31.26
C ARG A 529 -3.31 40.30 -31.85
N GLY A 530 -3.50 39.90 -33.11
CA GLY A 530 -4.77 39.96 -33.84
C GLY A 530 -5.38 38.59 -34.16
N TYR A 531 -4.80 37.49 -33.68
CA TYR A 531 -5.19 36.13 -34.07
C TYR A 531 -6.45 35.67 -33.35
N ASP A 532 -7.55 35.45 -34.06
CA ASP A 532 -8.90 35.43 -33.51
C ASP A 532 -9.36 34.10 -32.86
N GLU A 533 -8.56 33.02 -32.90
CA GLU A 533 -8.95 31.76 -32.23
C GLU A 533 -8.97 31.92 -30.70
N GLU A 534 -9.97 31.31 -30.03
CA GLU A 534 -10.24 31.40 -28.59
C GLU A 534 -9.23 30.62 -27.73
N GLY A 535 -7.95 31.01 -27.76
CA GLY A 535 -6.90 30.46 -26.90
C GLY A 535 -6.50 31.43 -25.78
N GLU A 536 -6.95 31.19 -24.55
CA GLU A 536 -6.51 31.96 -23.37
C GLU A 536 -4.98 31.90 -23.21
N HIS A 537 -4.39 30.72 -23.43
CA HIS A 537 -2.94 30.50 -23.36
C HIS A 537 -2.17 31.37 -24.35
N LEU A 538 -2.59 31.42 -25.63
CA LEU A 538 -1.94 32.25 -26.64
C LEU A 538 -2.05 33.75 -26.30
N SER A 539 -3.17 34.16 -25.73
CA SER A 539 -3.36 35.55 -25.28
C SER A 539 -2.38 35.90 -24.16
N ARG A 540 -2.20 35.03 -23.16
CA ARG A 540 -1.19 35.21 -22.11
C ARG A 540 0.24 35.19 -22.68
N ALA A 541 0.53 34.35 -23.66
CA ALA A 541 1.81 34.33 -24.37
C ALA A 541 2.14 35.69 -25.02
N VAL A 542 1.17 36.31 -25.72
CA VAL A 542 1.31 37.64 -26.32
C VAL A 542 1.62 38.70 -25.25
N VAL A 543 0.98 38.63 -24.09
CA VAL A 543 1.24 39.55 -22.97
C VAL A 543 2.65 39.35 -22.40
N HIS A 544 3.13 38.11 -22.25
CA HIS A 544 4.51 37.83 -21.84
C HIS A 544 5.53 38.39 -22.82
N VAL A 545 5.33 38.19 -24.13
CA VAL A 545 6.21 38.74 -25.17
C VAL A 545 6.17 40.27 -25.17
N ALA A 546 5.01 40.89 -24.98
CA ALA A 546 4.90 42.34 -24.85
C ALA A 546 5.71 42.88 -23.67
N ARG A 547 5.68 42.20 -22.52
CA ARG A 547 6.52 42.55 -21.36
C ARG A 547 8.01 42.45 -21.70
N ALA A 548 8.43 41.41 -22.41
CA ALA A 548 9.79 41.24 -22.89
C ALA A 548 10.23 42.43 -23.78
N LEU A 549 9.37 42.81 -24.73
CA LEU A 549 9.61 43.92 -25.64
C LEU A 549 9.75 45.26 -24.89
N VAL A 550 8.89 45.53 -23.91
CA VAL A 550 9.02 46.73 -23.04
C VAL A 550 10.36 46.72 -22.32
N ARG A 551 10.73 45.61 -21.66
CA ARG A 551 12.01 45.46 -20.95
C ARG A 551 13.23 45.67 -21.86
N LEU A 552 13.12 45.27 -23.13
CA LEU A 552 14.18 45.38 -24.14
C LEU A 552 14.13 46.70 -24.94
N GLY A 553 13.37 47.70 -24.48
CA GLY A 553 13.35 49.04 -25.07
C GLY A 553 12.42 49.22 -26.27
N GLN A 554 11.51 48.26 -26.52
CA GLN A 554 10.52 48.29 -27.61
C GLN A 554 9.10 48.69 -27.14
N GLY A 555 8.99 49.42 -26.01
CA GLY A 555 7.70 49.79 -25.41
C GLY A 555 6.75 50.55 -26.35
N ALA A 556 7.28 51.40 -27.23
CA ALA A 556 6.49 52.13 -28.22
C ALA A 556 5.76 51.23 -29.24
N VAL A 557 6.22 50.00 -29.45
CA VAL A 557 5.50 49.01 -30.29
C VAL A 557 4.27 48.48 -29.55
N VAL A 558 4.43 48.19 -28.26
CA VAL A 558 3.36 47.67 -27.39
C VAL A 558 2.28 48.73 -27.17
N GLU A 559 2.69 49.99 -26.93
CA GLU A 559 1.78 51.13 -26.78
C GLU A 559 0.89 51.33 -28.01
N ARG A 560 1.49 51.37 -29.21
CA ARG A 560 0.73 51.48 -30.47
C ARG A 560 -0.24 50.31 -30.63
N ALA A 561 0.21 49.10 -30.31
CA ALA A 561 -0.62 47.91 -30.40
C ALA A 561 -1.84 47.94 -29.47
N ALA A 562 -1.75 48.54 -28.28
CA ALA A 562 -2.89 48.68 -27.37
C ALA A 562 -4.04 49.50 -27.98
N SER A 563 -3.71 50.50 -28.81
CA SER A 563 -4.69 51.34 -29.52
C SER A 563 -5.08 50.83 -30.92
N ASP A 564 -4.42 49.80 -31.43
CA ASP A 564 -4.58 49.32 -32.80
C ASP A 564 -5.94 48.63 -33.00
N PRO A 565 -6.73 48.99 -34.04
CA PRO A 565 -7.98 48.30 -34.37
C PRO A 565 -7.83 46.81 -34.64
N PHE A 566 -6.65 46.37 -35.12
CA PHE A 566 -6.36 44.97 -35.42
C PHE A 566 -5.86 44.16 -34.22
N THR A 567 -5.67 44.79 -33.05
CA THR A 567 -5.40 44.07 -31.80
C THR A 567 -6.70 43.59 -31.18
N ARG A 568 -6.72 42.34 -30.72
CA ARG A 568 -7.92 41.76 -30.09
C ARG A 568 -8.34 42.56 -28.85
N PRO A 569 -9.65 42.79 -28.64
CA PRO A 569 -10.15 43.54 -27.49
C PRO A 569 -9.64 43.00 -26.13
N ALA A 570 -9.60 41.67 -25.96
CA ALA A 570 -9.15 41.02 -24.73
C ALA A 570 -7.69 41.32 -24.34
N LEU A 571 -6.85 41.76 -25.29
CA LEU A 571 -5.44 42.07 -25.04
C LEU A 571 -5.21 43.56 -24.74
N LYS A 572 -6.11 44.46 -25.17
CA LYS A 572 -5.87 45.91 -25.17
C LYS A 572 -5.56 46.47 -23.79
N ASP A 573 -6.33 46.06 -22.78
CA ASP A 573 -6.15 46.54 -21.41
C ASP A 573 -4.80 46.08 -20.81
N ALA A 574 -4.43 44.83 -21.05
CA ALA A 574 -3.16 44.27 -20.58
C ALA A 574 -1.95 44.95 -21.26
N LEU A 575 -2.03 45.20 -22.57
CA LEU A 575 -0.97 45.90 -23.31
C LEU A 575 -0.87 47.37 -22.89
N ALA A 576 -2.00 48.05 -22.69
CA ALA A 576 -2.03 49.43 -22.20
C ALA A 576 -1.41 49.55 -20.80
N ALA A 577 -1.64 48.56 -19.93
CA ALA A 577 -1.04 48.53 -18.59
C ALA A 577 0.49 48.38 -18.65
N LEU A 578 1.03 47.55 -19.56
CA LEU A 578 2.46 47.35 -19.76
C LEU A 578 3.18 48.56 -20.38
N ALA A 579 2.47 49.36 -21.17
CA ALA A 579 3.01 50.55 -21.83
C ALA A 579 3.13 51.78 -20.91
N ARG A 580 2.51 51.76 -19.71
CA ARG A 580 2.64 52.87 -18.75
C ARG A 580 4.04 52.87 -18.12
N PRO A 581 4.73 54.02 -18.05
CA PRO A 581 5.99 54.10 -17.32
C PRO A 581 5.76 53.73 -15.85
N ALA A 582 6.69 52.97 -15.25
CA ALA A 582 6.64 52.65 -13.83
C ALA A 582 6.58 53.97 -13.02
N PRO A 583 5.72 54.08 -11.99
CA PRO A 583 5.70 55.28 -11.17
C PRO A 583 7.07 55.47 -10.52
N ASP A 584 7.67 56.66 -10.70
CA ASP A 584 8.96 57.03 -10.13
C ASP A 584 9.02 56.63 -8.64
N ALA A 585 9.89 55.67 -8.32
CA ALA A 585 10.30 55.44 -6.94
C ALA A 585 11.20 56.62 -6.54
N ARG A 586 10.62 57.57 -5.80
CA ARG A 586 11.36 58.60 -5.08
C ARG A 586 12.01 58.04 -3.83
#